data_AF-A0A2H9Q6I8-F1
#
_entry.id   AF-A0A2H9Q6I8-F1
#
_cell.length_a   1.000
_cell.length_b   1.000
_cell.length_c   1.000
_cell.angle_alpha   90.00
_cell.angle_beta   90.00
_cell.angle_gamma   90.00
#
_symmetry.space_group_name_H-M   'P 1'
#
loop_
_entity.id
_entity.type
_entity.pdbx_description
1 polymer ?
#
loop_
_entity_poly.entity_id
_entity_poly.type
_entity_poly.pdbx_seq_one_letter_code
_entity_poly.pdbx_strand_id
1 'polypeptide(L)'
;MQSGMRKIIFVLLAVAALAFIAGYLLAPRGALLTAVPGVYSVKLALPAVDSYGRGALAELTVEAASGEAGVYYQVDDQNPLVNPETQESLKTAVAVAREVTGMQDKRLFYSISAPSQVVGGHSAGAALAVATTAALSNSKIKQGYLVTGTVEADGSIGRVGEILAKAQAAKDAGYSVLLVPVGEAVYDAPRQNCTEERTPTGLFKTCVTLYETAGVTNETGMQVVEVASVRQAFGLMRQ
;
A
#
# COMPACT_ATOMS: atom_id res chain seq x y z
N MET A 1 26.75 64.43 25.28
CA MET A 1 25.83 64.01 24.20
C MET A 1 25.99 62.55 23.74
N GLN A 2 27.20 61.95 23.76
CA GLN A 2 27.43 60.58 23.26
C GLN A 2 26.77 59.43 24.06
N SER A 3 26.59 59.58 25.38
CA SER A 3 26.03 58.52 26.24
C SER A 3 24.53 58.27 26.03
N GLY A 4 23.74 59.34 25.77
CA GLY A 4 22.30 59.24 25.54
C GLY A 4 21.96 58.52 24.23
N MET A 5 22.71 58.82 23.17
CA MET A 5 22.51 58.21 21.85
C MET A 5 22.82 56.70 21.86
N ARG A 6 23.84 56.26 22.60
CA ARG A 6 24.13 54.83 22.80
C ARG A 6 22.97 54.10 23.50
N LYS A 7 22.41 54.68 24.56
CA LYS A 7 21.26 54.08 25.27
C LYS A 7 20.03 53.92 24.37
N ILE A 8 19.76 54.92 23.52
CA ILE A 8 18.65 54.87 22.57
C ILE A 8 18.87 53.75 21.53
N ILE A 9 20.08 53.62 20.99
CA ILE A 9 20.42 52.55 20.02
C ILE A 9 20.27 51.16 20.67
N PHE A 10 20.73 50.97 21.91
CA PHE A 10 20.57 49.70 22.61
C PHE A 10 19.11 49.32 22.86
N VAL A 11 18.27 50.30 23.22
CA VAL A 11 16.82 50.06 23.39
C VAL A 11 16.16 49.69 22.08
N LEU A 12 16.49 50.39 20.98
CA LEU A 12 15.94 50.08 19.65
C LEU A 12 16.34 48.68 19.17
N LEU A 13 17.60 48.28 19.37
CA LEU A 13 18.06 46.93 19.01
C LEU A 13 17.40 45.85 19.86
N ALA A 14 17.18 46.10 21.16
CA ALA A 14 16.48 45.15 22.04
C ALA A 14 15.01 44.98 21.62
N VAL A 15 14.32 46.07 21.26
CA VAL A 15 12.94 46.02 20.75
C VAL A 15 12.87 45.28 19.41
N ALA A 16 13.81 45.54 18.50
CA ALA A 16 13.86 44.83 17.21
C ALA A 16 14.12 43.32 17.39
N ALA A 17 15.03 42.94 18.29
CA ALA A 17 15.29 41.53 18.60
C ALA A 17 14.07 40.83 19.23
N LEU A 18 13.37 41.50 20.15
CA LEU A 18 12.12 41.00 20.74
C LEU A 18 11.02 40.83 19.69
N ALA A 19 10.86 41.79 18.77
CA ALA A 19 9.91 41.69 17.67
C ALA A 19 10.25 40.53 16.72
N PHE A 20 11.54 40.29 16.45
CA PHE A 20 11.99 39.19 15.60
C PHE A 20 11.76 37.82 16.26
N ILE A 21 12.07 37.69 17.55
CA ILE A 21 11.83 36.47 18.35
C ILE A 21 10.33 36.19 18.47
N ALA A 22 9.53 37.22 18.75
CA ALA A 22 8.08 37.11 18.79
C ALA A 22 7.52 36.72 17.42
N GLY A 23 8.02 37.31 16.32
CA GLY A 23 7.68 36.92 14.96
C GLY A 23 8.04 35.47 14.65
N TYR A 24 9.17 34.96 15.13
CA TYR A 24 9.59 33.58 14.93
C TYR A 24 8.82 32.56 15.78
N LEU A 25 8.37 32.96 16.97
CA LEU A 25 7.53 32.16 17.87
C LEU A 25 6.05 32.17 17.47
N LEU A 26 5.56 33.28 16.94
CA LEU A 26 4.18 33.47 16.47
C LEU A 26 4.01 33.15 14.99
N ALA A 27 5.10 32.92 14.25
CA ALA A 27 5.02 32.39 12.90
C ALA A 27 4.31 31.03 12.98
N PRO A 28 3.19 30.84 12.26
CA PRO A 28 2.46 29.59 12.30
C PRO A 28 3.36 28.46 11.81
N ARG A 29 3.87 27.65 12.75
CA ARG A 29 4.61 26.42 12.47
C ARG A 29 3.59 25.34 12.15
N GLY A 30 3.36 25.18 10.86
CA GLY A 30 2.38 24.24 10.34
C GLY A 30 1.36 25.00 9.51
N ALA A 31 1.60 25.08 8.20
CA ALA A 31 0.48 25.08 7.29
C ALA A 31 -0.30 23.80 7.62
N LEU A 32 -1.44 23.96 8.28
CA LEU A 32 -2.46 22.91 8.31
C LEU A 32 -2.66 22.52 6.84
N LEU A 33 -2.43 21.26 6.49
CA LEU A 33 -2.96 20.69 5.25
C LEU A 33 -4.48 20.82 5.35
N THR A 34 -5.00 21.96 4.90
CA THR A 34 -6.44 22.15 4.77
C THR A 34 -6.89 21.10 3.78
N ALA A 35 -7.70 20.14 4.24
CA ALA A 35 -8.39 19.22 3.37
C ALA A 35 -9.00 20.04 2.23
N VAL A 36 -8.53 19.84 1.00
CA VAL A 36 -9.03 20.59 -0.15
C VAL A 36 -10.51 20.22 -0.26
N PRO A 37 -11.45 21.18 -0.10
CA PRO A 37 -12.87 20.87 -0.11
C PRO A 37 -13.23 20.12 -1.40
N GLY A 38 -13.83 18.93 -1.27
CA GLY A 38 -14.21 18.10 -2.41
C GLY A 38 -13.13 17.13 -2.92
N VAL A 39 -12.04 16.93 -2.16
CA VAL A 39 -11.09 15.83 -2.36
C VAL A 39 -11.34 14.75 -1.32
N TYR A 40 -11.55 13.51 -1.78
CA TYR A 40 -11.65 12.34 -0.91
C TYR A 40 -10.39 11.48 -1.07
N SER A 41 -9.73 11.17 0.05
CA SER A 41 -8.45 10.46 0.07
C SER A 41 -8.60 9.10 0.75
N VAL A 42 -8.07 8.07 0.11
CA VAL A 42 -8.01 6.69 0.60
C VAL A 42 -6.55 6.27 0.69
N LYS A 43 -6.16 5.75 1.86
CA LYS A 43 -4.87 5.09 2.06
C LYS A 43 -5.06 3.60 2.22
N LEU A 44 -4.22 2.80 1.57
CA LEU A 44 -4.24 1.35 1.63
C LEU A 44 -2.81 0.80 1.55
N ALA A 45 -2.43 -0.10 2.44
CA ALA A 45 -1.15 -0.79 2.29
C ALA A 45 -1.23 -1.86 1.20
N LEU A 46 -0.12 -2.09 0.52
CA LEU A 46 0.03 -3.03 -0.58
C LEU A 46 1.03 -4.12 -0.19
N PRO A 47 0.56 -5.36 0.07
CA PRO A 47 1.45 -6.51 0.22
C PRO A 47 2.27 -6.76 -1.04
N ALA A 48 3.58 -6.76 -0.89
CA ALA A 48 4.56 -6.94 -1.96
C ALA A 48 5.65 -7.92 -1.51
N VAL A 49 6.58 -8.19 -2.43
CA VAL A 49 7.76 -9.02 -2.16
C VAL A 49 8.99 -8.28 -2.70
N ASP A 50 10.07 -8.28 -1.92
CA ASP A 50 11.33 -7.66 -2.31
C ASP A 50 12.19 -8.58 -3.20
N SER A 51 13.34 -8.09 -3.65
CA SER A 51 14.27 -8.85 -4.50
C SER A 51 14.87 -10.10 -3.84
N TYR A 52 14.69 -10.28 -2.53
CA TYR A 52 15.16 -11.42 -1.76
C TYR A 52 14.04 -12.42 -1.45
N GLY A 53 12.83 -12.22 -1.98
CA GLY A 53 11.68 -13.08 -1.69
C GLY A 53 11.03 -12.80 -0.33
N ARG A 54 11.39 -11.69 0.33
CA ARG A 54 10.80 -11.33 1.63
C ARG A 54 9.58 -10.45 1.42
N GLY A 55 8.54 -10.68 2.22
CA GLY A 55 7.36 -9.83 2.21
C GLY A 55 7.69 -8.40 2.62
N ALA A 56 7.05 -7.44 1.97
CA ALA A 56 7.15 -6.01 2.28
C ALA A 56 5.79 -5.34 2.12
N LEU A 57 5.64 -4.13 2.67
CA LEU A 57 4.48 -3.29 2.45
C LEU A 57 4.89 -2.01 1.74
N ALA A 58 4.17 -1.68 0.67
CA ALA A 58 4.09 -0.32 0.15
C ALA A 58 2.81 0.35 0.67
N GLU A 59 2.71 1.66 0.59
CA GLU A 59 1.48 2.43 0.86
C GLU A 59 0.98 3.04 -0.44
N LEU A 60 -0.30 2.82 -0.74
CA LEU A 60 -1.03 3.49 -1.81
C LEU A 60 -1.89 4.60 -1.21
N THR A 61 -1.80 5.80 -1.79
CA THR A 61 -2.78 6.87 -1.60
C THR A 61 -3.51 7.14 -2.90
N VAL A 62 -4.84 7.15 -2.86
CA VAL A 62 -5.71 7.53 -3.98
C VAL A 62 -6.58 8.70 -3.56
N GLU A 63 -6.55 9.78 -4.34
CA GLU A 63 -7.39 10.95 -4.13
C GLU A 63 -8.33 11.16 -5.30
N ALA A 64 -9.63 11.28 -4.99
CA ALA A 64 -10.66 11.61 -5.97
C ALA A 64 -11.11 13.06 -5.78
N ALA A 65 -11.00 13.86 -6.84
CA ALA A 65 -11.44 15.25 -6.88
C ALA A 65 -12.46 15.48 -7.99
N SER A 66 -13.38 16.41 -7.77
CA SER A 66 -14.29 16.86 -8.85
C SER A 66 -13.51 17.55 -9.98
N GLY A 67 -13.97 17.34 -11.22
CA GLY A 67 -13.41 17.97 -12.42
C GLY A 67 -13.41 17.00 -13.61
N GLU A 68 -12.88 17.47 -14.74
CA GLU A 68 -12.73 16.67 -15.95
C GLU A 68 -11.95 15.38 -15.67
N ALA A 69 -12.44 14.25 -16.20
CA ALA A 69 -11.86 12.94 -15.98
C ALA A 69 -10.36 12.91 -16.32
N GLY A 70 -9.53 12.50 -15.36
CA GLY A 70 -8.08 12.42 -15.54
C GLY A 70 -7.42 11.55 -14.49
N VAL A 71 -6.29 10.95 -14.84
CA VAL A 71 -5.48 10.10 -13.96
C VAL A 71 -4.08 10.69 -13.88
N TYR A 72 -3.61 10.94 -12.67
CA TYR A 72 -2.32 11.56 -12.39
C TYR A 72 -1.56 10.70 -11.39
N TYR A 73 -0.25 10.58 -11.60
CA TYR A 73 0.63 9.84 -10.71
C TYR A 73 1.73 10.78 -10.21
N GLN A 74 1.96 10.79 -8.89
CA GLN A 74 2.99 11.60 -8.27
C GLN A 74 4.38 11.03 -8.55
N VAL A 75 5.25 11.83 -9.18
CA VAL A 75 6.64 11.48 -9.49
C VAL A 75 7.54 12.55 -8.87
N ASP A 76 8.26 12.17 -7.81
CA ASP A 76 9.26 12.99 -7.13
C ASP A 76 10.27 12.10 -6.38
N ASP A 77 11.23 12.72 -5.69
CA ASP A 77 12.31 12.03 -4.97
C ASP A 77 11.83 11.20 -3.76
N GLN A 78 10.57 11.34 -3.34
CA GLN A 78 9.98 10.62 -2.19
C GLN A 78 9.23 9.36 -2.60
N ASN A 79 9.00 9.17 -3.90
CA ASN A 79 8.21 8.09 -4.46
C ASN A 79 9.07 7.15 -5.33
N PRO A 80 8.81 5.82 -5.31
CA PRO A 80 9.48 4.89 -6.20
C PRO A 80 9.05 5.10 -7.65
N LEU A 81 9.92 4.72 -8.58
CA LEU A 81 9.53 4.57 -9.98
C LEU A 81 8.57 3.38 -10.11
N VAL A 82 7.47 3.57 -10.82
CA VAL A 82 6.48 2.53 -11.08
C VAL A 82 6.73 1.89 -12.43
N ASN A 83 6.89 0.58 -12.46
CA ASN A 83 7.11 -0.16 -13.70
C ASN A 83 5.88 -0.12 -14.63
N PRO A 84 6.03 -0.42 -15.93
CA PRO A 84 4.92 -0.41 -16.89
C PRO A 84 3.76 -1.36 -16.53
N GLU A 85 4.03 -2.51 -15.91
CA GLU A 85 3.03 -3.52 -15.53
C GLU A 85 2.05 -2.99 -14.46
N THR A 86 2.57 -2.29 -13.45
CA THR A 86 1.73 -1.66 -12.44
C THR A 86 0.95 -0.48 -13.04
N GLN A 87 1.53 0.25 -14.00
CA GLN A 87 0.80 1.29 -14.74
C GLN A 87 -0.33 0.72 -15.61
N GLU A 88 -0.12 -0.44 -16.23
CA GLU A 88 -1.17 -1.18 -16.95
C GLU A 88 -2.28 -1.62 -16.00
N SER A 89 -1.91 -2.21 -14.85
CA SER A 89 -2.86 -2.59 -13.79
C SER A 89 -3.67 -1.40 -13.29
N LEU A 90 -3.04 -0.22 -13.18
CA LEU A 90 -3.71 1.03 -12.81
C LEU A 90 -4.76 1.45 -13.85
N LYS A 91 -4.47 1.35 -15.15
CA LYS A 91 -5.45 1.67 -16.20
C LYS A 91 -6.68 0.77 -16.10
N THR A 92 -6.48 -0.53 -15.94
CA THR A 92 -7.57 -1.50 -15.77
C THR A 92 -8.35 -1.24 -14.47
N ALA A 93 -7.65 -1.00 -13.37
CA ALA A 93 -8.25 -0.68 -12.07
C ALA A 93 -9.14 0.56 -12.12
N VAL A 94 -8.71 1.64 -12.80
CA VAL A 94 -9.51 2.85 -13.00
C VAL A 94 -10.78 2.55 -13.79
N ALA A 95 -10.67 1.81 -14.90
CA ALA A 95 -11.82 1.45 -15.72
C ALA A 95 -12.86 0.64 -14.92
N VAL A 96 -12.41 -0.40 -14.20
CA VAL A 96 -13.25 -1.23 -13.35
C VAL A 96 -13.89 -0.40 -12.23
N ALA A 97 -13.12 0.44 -11.54
CA ALA A 97 -13.65 1.26 -10.45
C ALA A 97 -14.73 2.24 -10.93
N ARG A 98 -14.55 2.83 -12.11
CA ARG A 98 -15.54 3.72 -12.74
C ARG A 98 -16.80 2.96 -13.15
N GLU A 99 -16.67 1.74 -13.67
CA GLU A 99 -17.82 0.88 -13.96
C GLU A 99 -18.57 0.48 -12.68
N VAL A 100 -17.85 0.07 -11.64
CA VAL A 100 -18.43 -0.34 -10.35
C VAL A 100 -19.21 0.79 -9.69
N THR A 101 -18.71 2.04 -9.78
CA THR A 101 -19.30 3.22 -9.12
C THR A 101 -20.25 4.03 -10.01
N GLY A 102 -20.16 3.90 -11.33
CA GLY A 102 -20.84 4.77 -12.29
C GLY A 102 -20.26 6.20 -12.37
N MET A 103 -19.13 6.49 -11.71
CA MET A 103 -18.57 7.83 -11.60
C MET A 103 -17.44 8.06 -12.60
N GLN A 104 -17.73 8.76 -13.70
CA GLN A 104 -16.76 9.02 -14.77
C GLN A 104 -16.03 10.37 -14.59
N ASP A 105 -16.72 11.37 -14.04
CA ASP A 105 -16.27 12.78 -14.01
C ASP A 105 -15.46 13.13 -12.76
N LYS A 106 -14.41 12.35 -12.51
CA LYS A 106 -13.48 12.54 -11.40
C LYS A 106 -12.03 12.50 -11.87
N ARG A 107 -11.24 13.42 -11.32
CA ARG A 107 -9.78 13.37 -11.36
C ARG A 107 -9.29 12.46 -10.25
N LEU A 108 -8.37 11.57 -10.60
CA LEU A 108 -7.76 10.61 -9.69
C LEU A 108 -6.27 10.89 -9.60
N PHE A 109 -5.78 11.07 -8.39
CA PHE A 109 -4.36 11.26 -8.10
C PHE A 109 -3.84 10.06 -7.32
N TYR A 110 -2.72 9.52 -7.74
CA TYR A 110 -2.11 8.33 -7.16
C TYR A 110 -0.71 8.66 -6.63
N SER A 111 -0.42 8.14 -5.46
CA SER A 111 0.91 8.18 -4.86
C SER A 111 1.20 6.81 -4.25
N ILE A 112 2.38 6.25 -4.53
CA ILE A 112 2.84 5.02 -3.89
C ILE A 112 4.10 5.39 -3.11
N SER A 113 4.19 4.94 -1.86
CA SER A 113 5.43 5.01 -1.08
C SER A 113 5.88 3.59 -0.78
N ALA A 114 7.17 3.31 -0.97
CA ALA A 114 7.74 1.99 -0.72
C ALA A 114 9.20 2.13 -0.25
N PRO A 115 9.75 1.13 0.47
CA PRO A 115 11.16 1.14 0.87
C PRO A 115 12.13 0.93 -0.31
N SER A 116 11.64 0.55 -1.49
CA SER A 116 12.44 0.35 -2.70
C SER A 116 12.42 1.58 -3.60
N GLN A 117 13.42 1.73 -4.48
CA GLN A 117 13.46 2.79 -5.49
C GLN A 117 12.55 2.51 -6.69
N VAL A 118 12.18 1.25 -6.90
CA VAL A 118 11.31 0.80 -7.98
C VAL A 118 10.27 -0.14 -7.40
N VAL A 119 9.02 0.01 -7.85
CA VAL A 119 7.91 -0.89 -7.55
C VAL A 119 7.32 -1.43 -8.85
N GLY A 120 6.81 -2.65 -8.82
CA GLY A 120 6.29 -3.29 -10.01
C GLY A 120 5.43 -4.50 -9.77
N GLY A 121 4.82 -4.97 -10.86
CA GLY A 121 4.01 -6.18 -10.91
C GLY A 121 2.51 -5.91 -10.98
N HIS A 122 1.79 -6.91 -11.47
CA HIS A 122 0.34 -6.88 -11.65
C HIS A 122 -0.45 -7.12 -10.35
N SER A 123 0.20 -7.64 -9.31
CA SER A 123 -0.48 -8.09 -8.08
C SER A 123 -1.11 -6.97 -7.24
N ALA A 124 -0.83 -5.70 -7.57
CA ALA A 124 -1.47 -4.55 -6.94
C ALA A 124 -2.82 -4.19 -7.59
N GLY A 125 -3.19 -4.81 -8.71
CA GLY A 125 -4.37 -4.46 -9.51
C GLY A 125 -5.67 -4.44 -8.70
N ALA A 126 -5.95 -5.49 -7.92
CA ALA A 126 -7.13 -5.56 -7.08
C ALA A 126 -7.15 -4.45 -6.00
N ALA A 127 -6.00 -4.16 -5.39
CA ALA A 127 -5.87 -3.10 -4.38
C ALA A 127 -6.06 -1.71 -4.98
N LEU A 128 -5.48 -1.45 -6.15
CA LEU A 128 -5.69 -0.22 -6.92
C LEU A 128 -7.18 -0.05 -7.22
N ALA A 129 -7.86 -1.09 -7.72
CA ALA A 129 -9.27 -1.02 -8.07
C ALA A 129 -10.17 -0.79 -6.85
N VAL A 130 -9.90 -1.48 -5.73
CA VAL A 130 -10.66 -1.30 -4.48
C VAL A 130 -10.45 0.09 -3.88
N ALA A 131 -9.20 0.56 -3.78
CA ALA A 131 -8.88 1.89 -3.26
C ALA A 131 -9.49 3.00 -4.14
N THR A 132 -9.47 2.82 -5.46
CA THR A 132 -10.10 3.75 -6.41
C THR A 132 -11.62 3.74 -6.29
N THR A 133 -12.24 2.56 -6.17
CA THR A 133 -13.68 2.42 -5.93
C THR A 133 -14.09 3.13 -4.64
N ALA A 134 -13.29 2.95 -3.58
CA ALA A 134 -13.49 3.63 -2.30
C ALA A 134 -13.36 5.16 -2.45
N ALA A 135 -12.34 5.63 -3.17
CA ALA A 135 -12.09 7.05 -3.37
C ALA A 135 -13.21 7.73 -4.17
N LEU A 136 -13.65 7.12 -5.27
CA LEU A 136 -14.76 7.61 -6.09
C LEU A 136 -16.06 7.66 -5.28
N SER A 137 -16.38 6.60 -4.54
CA SER A 137 -17.63 6.48 -3.79
C SER A 137 -17.62 7.17 -2.41
N ASN A 138 -16.56 7.93 -2.08
CA ASN A 138 -16.34 8.53 -0.76
C ASN A 138 -16.50 7.52 0.40
N SER A 139 -16.12 6.26 0.18
CA SER A 139 -16.27 5.17 1.14
C SER A 139 -14.98 4.89 1.89
N LYS A 140 -15.08 4.66 3.20
CA LYS A 140 -13.92 4.29 4.03
C LYS A 140 -13.64 2.80 3.91
N ILE A 141 -12.36 2.44 3.91
CA ILE A 141 -11.91 1.05 4.03
C ILE A 141 -11.80 0.68 5.51
N LYS A 142 -12.25 -0.52 5.88
CA LYS A 142 -12.11 -1.10 7.21
C LYS A 142 -10.64 -1.19 7.58
N GLN A 143 -10.31 -0.76 8.80
CA GLN A 143 -8.96 -0.92 9.33
C GLN A 143 -8.62 -2.40 9.47
N GLY A 144 -7.36 -2.76 9.22
CA GLY A 144 -6.88 -4.14 9.31
C GLY A 144 -7.15 -5.01 8.08
N TYR A 145 -7.85 -4.51 7.06
CA TYR A 145 -8.11 -5.24 5.81
C TYR A 145 -7.15 -4.83 4.70
N LEU A 146 -6.55 -5.82 4.05
CA LEU A 146 -5.75 -5.68 2.84
C LEU A 146 -6.30 -6.56 1.73
N VAL A 147 -5.86 -6.30 0.49
CA VAL A 147 -6.17 -7.14 -0.66
C VAL A 147 -4.95 -7.23 -1.58
N THR A 148 -4.72 -8.40 -2.17
CA THR A 148 -3.75 -8.63 -3.25
C THR A 148 -4.44 -9.37 -4.39
N GLY A 149 -3.98 -9.16 -5.62
CA GLY A 149 -4.58 -9.79 -6.79
C GLY A 149 -4.31 -8.98 -8.07
N THR A 150 -4.27 -9.64 -9.23
CA THR A 150 -4.43 -8.90 -10.49
C THR A 150 -5.87 -8.40 -10.62
N VAL A 151 -6.11 -7.49 -11.56
CA VAL A 151 -7.46 -7.06 -11.91
C VAL A 151 -7.63 -7.21 -13.42
N GLU A 152 -8.68 -7.92 -13.80
CA GLU A 152 -9.05 -8.09 -15.20
C GLU A 152 -10.09 -7.05 -15.61
N ALA A 153 -10.27 -6.86 -16.92
CA ALA A 153 -11.17 -5.84 -17.47
C ALA A 153 -12.65 -6.04 -17.08
N ASP A 154 -13.06 -7.28 -16.77
CA ASP A 154 -14.41 -7.61 -16.28
C ASP A 154 -14.55 -7.41 -14.75
N GLY A 155 -13.50 -6.93 -14.09
CA GLY A 155 -13.44 -6.71 -12.65
C GLY A 155 -13.21 -7.98 -11.83
N SER A 156 -12.90 -9.11 -12.47
CA SER A 156 -12.43 -10.31 -11.77
C SER A 156 -11.02 -10.10 -11.18
N ILE A 157 -10.73 -10.84 -10.10
CA ILE A 157 -9.44 -10.81 -9.40
C ILE A 157 -8.67 -12.08 -9.77
N GLY A 158 -7.52 -11.90 -10.41
CA GLY A 158 -6.66 -13.00 -10.84
C GLY A 158 -5.50 -13.30 -9.88
N ARG A 159 -4.89 -14.45 -10.12
CA ARG A 159 -3.86 -15.08 -9.28
C ARG A 159 -2.59 -14.25 -9.15
N VAL A 160 -1.87 -14.46 -8.05
CA VAL A 160 -0.58 -13.80 -7.80
C VAL A 160 0.45 -14.76 -7.22
N GLY A 161 1.72 -14.42 -7.35
CA GLY A 161 2.81 -15.15 -6.68
C GLY A 161 2.98 -14.76 -5.21
N GLU A 162 3.69 -15.63 -4.49
CA GLU A 162 4.29 -15.36 -3.18
C GLU A 162 3.28 -14.92 -2.09
N ILE A 163 2.10 -15.55 -2.07
CA ILE A 163 1.05 -15.23 -1.08
C ILE A 163 1.55 -15.40 0.36
N LEU A 164 2.36 -16.43 0.63
CA LEU A 164 2.87 -16.69 1.98
C LEU A 164 3.70 -15.49 2.49
N ALA A 165 4.64 -14.99 1.69
CA ALA A 165 5.47 -13.84 2.05
C ALA A 165 4.62 -12.57 2.25
N LYS A 166 3.63 -12.34 1.38
CA LYS A 166 2.71 -11.20 1.48
C LYS A 166 1.83 -11.27 2.73
N ALA A 167 1.29 -12.46 3.03
CA ALA A 167 0.47 -12.71 4.22
C ALA A 167 1.29 -12.53 5.50
N GLN A 168 2.55 -12.99 5.52
CA GLN A 168 3.46 -12.78 6.64
C GLN A 168 3.75 -11.29 6.87
N ALA A 169 4.10 -10.54 5.82
CA ALA A 169 4.35 -9.10 5.96
C ALA A 169 3.11 -8.32 6.44
N ALA A 170 1.94 -8.68 5.94
CA ALA A 170 0.68 -8.13 6.42
C ALA A 170 0.45 -8.47 7.91
N LYS A 171 0.76 -9.70 8.34
CA LYS A 171 0.60 -10.11 9.74
C LYS A 171 1.56 -9.38 10.67
N ASP A 172 2.82 -9.31 10.29
CA ASP A 172 3.88 -8.66 11.05
C ASP A 172 3.60 -7.16 11.24
N ALA A 173 2.96 -6.54 10.25
CA ALA A 173 2.51 -5.14 10.32
C ALA A 173 1.18 -4.94 11.09
N GLY A 174 0.59 -6.01 11.64
CA GLY A 174 -0.60 -5.92 12.49
C GLY A 174 -1.94 -5.89 11.76
N TYR A 175 -1.99 -6.24 10.47
CA TYR A 175 -3.25 -6.40 9.75
C TYR A 175 -3.95 -7.71 10.17
N SER A 176 -5.28 -7.70 10.11
CA SER A 176 -6.11 -8.81 10.59
C SER A 176 -6.58 -9.70 9.46
N VAL A 177 -6.91 -9.12 8.29
CA VAL A 177 -7.49 -9.83 7.16
C VAL A 177 -6.76 -9.48 5.87
N LEU A 178 -6.36 -10.50 5.12
CA LEU A 178 -5.85 -10.37 3.75
C LEU A 178 -6.83 -11.04 2.79
N LEU A 179 -7.39 -10.25 1.88
CA LEU A 179 -8.16 -10.77 0.76
C LEU A 179 -7.21 -11.24 -0.35
N VAL A 180 -7.41 -12.46 -0.84
CA VAL A 180 -6.58 -13.08 -1.88
C VAL A 180 -7.44 -13.62 -3.02
N PRO A 181 -6.88 -13.88 -4.21
CA PRO A 181 -7.61 -14.51 -5.30
C PRO A 181 -8.13 -15.91 -4.91
N VAL A 182 -9.22 -16.35 -5.54
CA VAL A 182 -9.78 -17.69 -5.32
C VAL A 182 -8.74 -18.77 -5.62
N GLY A 183 -8.61 -19.74 -4.70
CA GLY A 183 -7.66 -20.85 -4.81
C GLY A 183 -6.27 -20.52 -4.24
N GLU A 184 -6.06 -19.35 -3.66
CA GLU A 184 -4.76 -18.93 -3.12
C GLU A 184 -4.73 -18.81 -1.58
N ALA A 185 -5.78 -19.29 -0.89
CA ALA A 185 -5.72 -19.48 0.56
C ALA A 185 -4.86 -20.69 0.98
N VAL A 186 -4.46 -21.53 0.02
CA VAL A 186 -3.58 -22.68 0.20
C VAL A 186 -2.42 -22.63 -0.79
N TYR A 187 -1.34 -23.33 -0.49
CA TYR A 187 -0.18 -23.49 -1.38
C TYR A 187 0.46 -24.86 -1.21
N ASP A 188 1.28 -25.24 -2.19
CA ASP A 188 2.05 -26.48 -2.14
C ASP A 188 3.32 -26.28 -1.33
N ALA A 189 3.32 -26.77 -0.08
CA ALA A 189 4.45 -26.63 0.84
C ALA A 189 5.46 -27.77 0.63
N PRO A 190 6.76 -27.46 0.49
CA PRO A 190 7.80 -28.47 0.39
C PRO A 190 8.04 -29.13 1.77
N ARG A 191 7.92 -30.45 1.83
CA ARG A 191 8.21 -31.27 3.01
C ARG A 191 9.35 -32.23 2.69
N GLN A 192 10.42 -32.17 3.47
CA GLN A 192 11.51 -33.13 3.35
C GLN A 192 11.12 -34.44 4.02
N ASN A 193 11.12 -35.51 3.25
CA ASN A 193 11.01 -36.87 3.74
C ASN A 193 12.36 -37.56 3.58
N CYS A 194 13.02 -37.84 4.70
CA CYS A 194 14.35 -38.44 4.70
C CYS A 194 14.30 -39.86 5.24
N THR A 195 14.87 -40.81 4.49
CA THR A 195 15.08 -42.19 4.91
C THR A 195 16.55 -42.39 5.24
N GLU A 196 16.82 -43.09 6.34
CA GLU A 196 18.16 -43.46 6.77
C GLU A 196 18.33 -44.97 6.61
N GLU A 197 19.37 -45.37 5.87
CA GLU A 197 19.72 -46.76 5.63
C GLU A 197 21.12 -47.03 6.18
N ARG A 198 21.22 -48.06 7.04
CA ARG A 198 22.49 -48.48 7.62
C ARG A 198 23.05 -49.64 6.83
N THR A 199 24.20 -49.44 6.21
CA THR A 199 24.92 -50.44 5.42
C THR A 199 26.23 -50.84 6.11
N PRO A 200 26.89 -51.94 5.71
CA PRO A 200 28.21 -52.30 6.23
C PRO A 200 29.30 -51.25 6.01
N THR A 201 29.14 -50.36 5.02
CA THR A 201 30.11 -49.31 4.66
C THR A 201 29.80 -47.94 5.29
N GLY A 202 28.64 -47.78 5.94
CA GLY A 202 28.26 -46.53 6.58
C GLY A 202 26.76 -46.29 6.65
N LEU A 203 26.39 -45.13 7.18
CA LEU A 203 25.00 -44.67 7.23
C LEU A 203 24.73 -43.75 6.04
N PHE A 204 23.73 -44.08 5.24
CA PHE A 204 23.28 -43.30 4.10
C PHE A 204 21.95 -42.64 4.45
N LYS A 205 21.85 -41.33 4.18
CA LYS A 205 20.61 -40.56 4.35
C LYS A 205 20.17 -40.03 3.01
N THR A 206 18.99 -40.46 2.56
CA THR A 206 18.37 -40.01 1.32
C THR A 206 17.17 -39.16 1.66
N CYS A 207 17.15 -37.92 1.18
CA CYS A 207 16.03 -37.02 1.36
C CYS A 207 15.34 -36.77 0.03
N VAL A 208 14.01 -36.87 0.02
CA VAL A 208 13.16 -36.46 -1.10
C VAL A 208 12.26 -35.31 -0.64
N THR A 209 12.00 -34.36 -1.54
CA THR A 209 11.05 -33.28 -1.27
C THR A 209 9.69 -33.70 -1.81
N LEU A 210 8.70 -33.80 -0.93
CA LEU A 210 7.31 -34.01 -1.26
C LEU A 210 6.58 -32.67 -1.14
N TYR A 211 5.51 -32.49 -1.90
CA TYR A 211 4.65 -31.31 -1.79
C TYR A 211 3.33 -31.70 -1.14
N GLU A 212 2.96 -30.99 -0.09
CA GLU A 212 1.71 -31.17 0.63
C GLU A 212 0.95 -29.84 0.64
N THR A 213 -0.38 -29.89 0.51
CA THR A 213 -1.19 -28.67 0.57
C THR A 213 -1.20 -28.11 1.99
N ALA A 214 -0.73 -26.89 2.15
CA ALA A 214 -0.73 -26.15 3.42
C ALA A 214 -1.61 -24.89 3.31
N GLY A 215 -2.24 -24.51 4.43
CA GLY A 215 -3.08 -23.32 4.50
C GLY A 215 -2.27 -22.09 4.89
N VAL A 216 -2.38 -21.00 4.13
CA VAL A 216 -1.65 -19.74 4.38
C VAL A 216 -1.98 -19.18 5.77
N THR A 217 -3.25 -19.28 6.19
CA THR A 217 -3.69 -18.86 7.53
C THR A 217 -2.99 -19.64 8.64
N ASN A 218 -2.76 -20.94 8.47
CA ASN A 218 -2.14 -21.77 9.51
C ASN A 218 -0.65 -21.47 9.65
N GLU A 219 0.01 -21.19 8.52
CA GLU A 219 1.46 -20.93 8.48
C GLU A 219 1.82 -19.52 8.96
N THR A 220 0.98 -18.53 8.66
CA THR A 220 1.29 -17.12 8.95
C THR A 220 0.49 -16.54 10.11
N GLY A 221 -0.63 -17.16 10.49
CA GLY A 221 -1.60 -16.59 11.44
C GLY A 221 -2.38 -15.37 10.91
N MET A 222 -2.24 -15.03 9.62
CA MET A 222 -3.07 -14.03 8.92
C MET A 222 -4.42 -14.65 8.55
N GLN A 223 -5.54 -13.96 8.83
CA GLN A 223 -6.82 -14.43 8.31
C GLN A 223 -6.88 -14.17 6.80
N VAL A 224 -6.87 -15.25 6.02
CA VAL A 224 -6.99 -15.16 4.55
C VAL A 224 -8.43 -15.40 4.13
N VAL A 225 -8.96 -14.54 3.26
CA VAL A 225 -10.32 -14.65 2.70
C VAL A 225 -10.24 -14.56 1.18
N GLU A 226 -10.79 -15.57 0.50
CA GLU A 226 -10.77 -15.61 -0.96
C GLU A 226 -11.85 -14.71 -1.58
N VAL A 227 -11.48 -13.99 -2.63
CA VAL A 227 -12.37 -13.12 -3.40
C VAL A 227 -12.17 -13.30 -4.90
N ALA A 228 -13.26 -13.26 -5.65
CA ALA A 228 -13.28 -13.46 -7.09
C ALA A 228 -13.35 -12.15 -7.89
N SER A 229 -13.76 -11.04 -7.28
CA SER A 229 -13.98 -9.77 -7.99
C SER A 229 -13.74 -8.54 -7.12
N VAL A 230 -13.46 -7.41 -7.78
CA VAL A 230 -13.30 -6.10 -7.13
C VAL A 230 -14.57 -5.70 -6.38
N ARG A 231 -15.76 -5.99 -6.93
CA ARG A 231 -17.05 -5.69 -6.29
C ARG A 231 -17.20 -6.44 -4.96
N GLN A 232 -16.86 -7.73 -4.94
CA GLN A 232 -16.89 -8.54 -3.73
C GLN A 232 -15.86 -8.04 -2.70
N ALA A 233 -14.62 -7.81 -3.13
CA ALA A 233 -13.55 -7.33 -2.26
C ALA A 233 -13.91 -5.98 -1.63
N PHE A 234 -14.35 -5.01 -2.42
CA PHE A 234 -14.80 -3.70 -1.94
C PHE A 234 -16.00 -3.83 -0.99
N GLY A 235 -16.96 -4.73 -1.28
CA GLY A 235 -18.09 -5.00 -0.40
C GLY A 235 -17.70 -5.51 0.98
N LEU A 236 -16.65 -6.34 1.07
CA LEU A 236 -16.11 -6.84 2.34
C LEU A 236 -15.29 -5.77 3.08
N MET A 237 -14.59 -4.92 2.32
CA MET A 237 -13.65 -3.92 2.85
C MET A 237 -14.31 -2.58 3.20
N ARG A 238 -15.48 -2.22 2.68
CA ARG A 238 -16.14 -0.93 3.00
C ARG A 238 -16.70 -0.90 4.43
N GLN A 239 -16.56 0.23 5.11
CA GLN A 239 -17.18 0.51 6.41
C GLN A 239 -18.67 0.85 6.28
#